data_AF-A0AAW2DXH7-F1
#
_entry.id   AF-A0AAW2DXH7-F1
#
_cell.length_a   1.000
_cell.length_b   1.000
_cell.length_c   1.000
_cell.angle_alpha   90.00
_cell.angle_beta   90.00
_cell.angle_gamma   90.00
#
_symmetry.space_group_name_H-M   'P 1'
#
loop_
_entity.id
_entity.type
_entity.pdbx_description
1 polymer ?
#
loop_
_entity_poly.entity_id
_entity_poly.type
_entity_poly.pdbx_seq_one_letter_code
_entity_poly.pdbx_strand_id
1 'polypeptide(L)'
;MADEMADSMNKLRLTSEEEEIIAISDEGRLERLQSCNLSLIGKFLTCKPFNTMAAKNTIKRAWGVDGAKQILEVGPNLFQFKFRSDFEMDRILKGGP
;
A
#
# COMPACT_ATOMS: atom_id res chain seq x y z
N MET A 1 30.56 13.76 16.67
CA MET A 1 29.25 13.52 16.02
C MET A 1 29.09 12.12 15.46
N ALA A 2 29.74 11.72 14.35
CA ALA A 2 29.57 10.35 13.81
C ALA A 2 30.13 9.25 14.74
N ASP A 3 31.29 9.52 15.35
CA ASP A 3 31.95 8.61 16.29
C ASP A 3 31.14 8.41 17.59
N GLU A 4 30.53 9.50 18.09
CA GLU A 4 29.66 9.45 19.28
C GLU A 4 28.36 8.67 19.02
N MET A 5 27.84 8.70 17.79
CA MET A 5 26.70 7.88 17.37
C MET A 5 27.07 6.40 17.29
N ALA A 6 28.27 6.06 16.81
CA ALA A 6 28.75 4.68 16.79
C ALA A 6 28.93 4.12 18.22
N ASP A 7 29.50 4.91 19.12
CA ASP A 7 29.70 4.53 20.52
C ASP A 7 28.39 4.33 21.30
N SER A 8 27.33 5.06 20.95
CA SER A 8 26.01 4.90 21.56
C SER A 8 25.26 3.68 21.01
N MET A 9 25.40 3.36 19.72
CA MET A 9 24.86 2.13 19.14
C MET A 9 25.54 0.87 19.72
N ASN A 10 26.85 0.92 20.00
CA ASN A 10 27.58 -0.19 20.63
C ASN A 10 27.11 -0.51 22.06
N LYS A 11 26.35 0.39 22.71
CA LYS A 11 25.77 0.19 24.04
C LYS A 11 24.38 -0.41 24.01
N LEU A 12 23.75 -0.52 22.84
CA LEU A 12 22.47 -1.18 22.69
C LEU A 12 22.67 -2.68 22.87
N ARG A 13 22.08 -3.22 23.94
CA ARG A 13 21.94 -4.66 24.15
C ARG A 13 20.47 -4.98 24.08
N LEU A 14 20.13 -6.00 23.30
CA LEU A 14 18.79 -6.55 23.31
C LEU A 14 18.49 -7.10 24.70
N THR A 15 17.28 -6.85 25.16
CA THR A 15 16.75 -7.52 26.35
C THR A 15 16.44 -8.98 26.03
N SER A 16 16.35 -9.83 27.05
CA SER A 16 16.03 -11.25 26.85
C SER A 16 14.69 -11.51 26.16
N GLU A 17 13.76 -10.55 26.24
CA GLU A 17 12.48 -10.57 25.51
C GLU A 17 12.67 -10.23 24.02
N GLU A 18 13.53 -9.25 23.70
CA GLU A 18 13.83 -8.87 22.31
C GLU A 18 14.74 -9.88 21.60
N GLU A 19 15.47 -10.72 22.35
CA GLU A 19 16.24 -11.84 21.80
C GLU A 19 15.36 -13.03 21.40
N GLU A 20 14.09 -13.05 21.81
CA GLU A 20 13.17 -14.12 21.43
C GLU A 20 12.90 -14.10 19.91
N ILE A 21 13.05 -15.26 19.27
CA ILE A 21 12.78 -15.40 17.84
C ILE A 21 11.27 -15.35 17.63
N ILE A 22 10.78 -14.20 17.15
CA ILE A 22 9.39 -14.05 16.75
C ILE A 22 9.19 -14.76 15.40
N ALA A 23 8.66 -15.99 15.45
CA ALA A 23 8.33 -16.74 14.26
C ALA A 23 7.15 -16.07 13.53
N ILE A 24 7.39 -15.58 12.31
CA ILE A 24 6.33 -15.08 11.43
C ILE A 24 5.63 -16.29 10.81
N SER A 25 4.38 -16.53 11.18
CA SER A 25 3.59 -17.60 10.60
C SER A 25 3.25 -17.33 9.14
N ASP A 26 3.32 -18.37 8.31
CA ASP A 26 2.88 -18.36 6.91
C ASP A 26 1.36 -18.54 6.77
N GLU A 27 0.65 -18.72 7.88
CA GLU A 27 -0.80 -18.88 7.92
C GLU A 27 -1.50 -17.69 7.24
N GLY A 28 -2.38 -17.98 6.28
CA GLY A 28 -3.09 -16.98 5.48
C GLY A 28 -2.23 -16.13 4.53
N ARG A 29 -0.91 -16.39 4.40
CA ARG A 29 -0.03 -15.62 3.50
C ARG A 29 -0.48 -15.71 2.05
N LEU A 30 -0.77 -16.92 1.57
CA LEU A 30 -1.18 -17.15 0.19
C LEU A 30 -2.49 -16.44 -0.16
N GLU A 31 -3.48 -16.54 0.73
CA GLU A 31 -4.80 -15.91 0.55
C GLU A 31 -4.68 -14.39 0.49
N ARG A 32 -3.86 -13.79 1.35
CA ARG A 32 -3.58 -12.34 1.33
C ARG A 32 -2.89 -11.92 0.05
N LEU A 33 -1.90 -12.68 -0.42
CA LEU A 33 -1.24 -12.40 -1.71
C LEU A 33 -2.24 -12.48 -2.87
N GLN A 34 -3.06 -13.54 -2.93
CA GLN A 34 -4.09 -13.69 -3.94
C GLN A 34 -5.13 -12.55 -3.90
N SER A 35 -5.47 -12.05 -2.71
CA SER A 35 -6.38 -10.91 -2.55
C SER A 35 -5.84 -9.60 -3.16
N CYS A 36 -4.54 -9.54 -3.42
CA CYS A 36 -3.85 -8.41 -4.06
C CYS A 36 -3.63 -8.58 -5.57
N ASN A 37 -3.83 -9.78 -6.14
CA ASN A 37 -3.51 -10.06 -7.55
C ASN A 37 -4.18 -9.11 -8.55
N LEU A 38 -5.42 -8.69 -8.28
CA LEU A 38 -6.18 -7.77 -9.14
C LEU A 38 -6.18 -6.36 -8.56
N SER A 39 -5.02 -5.86 -8.13
CA SER A 39 -4.90 -4.55 -7.50
C SER A 39 -3.79 -3.69 -8.08
N LEU A 40 -4.07 -2.39 -8.20
CA LEU A 40 -3.06 -1.36 -8.45
C LEU A 40 -2.90 -0.47 -7.22
N ILE A 41 -1.69 -0.01 -6.99
CA ILE A 41 -1.37 0.99 -5.98
C ILE A 41 -1.14 2.33 -6.68
N GLY A 42 -1.87 3.36 -6.26
CA GLY A 42 -1.68 4.71 -6.77
C GLY A 42 -1.51 5.71 -5.63
N LYS A 43 -0.60 6.67 -5.83
CA LYS A 43 -0.31 7.73 -4.87
C LYS A 43 -0.63 9.10 -5.45
N PHE A 44 -1.33 9.94 -4.72
CA PHE A 44 -1.48 11.34 -5.11
C PHE A 44 -0.29 12.14 -4.60
N LEU A 45 0.46 12.70 -5.55
CA LEU A 45 1.62 13.53 -5.27
C LEU A 45 1.19 14.97 -5.01
N THR A 46 0.59 15.19 -3.85
CA THR A 46 0.15 16.52 -3.40
C THR A 46 0.54 16.74 -1.94
N CYS A 47 0.92 17.97 -1.61
CA CYS A 47 1.09 18.44 -0.24
C CYS A 47 -0.16 19.19 0.27
N LYS A 48 -1.15 19.43 -0.60
CA LYS A 48 -2.39 20.12 -0.27
C LYS A 48 -3.46 19.12 0.18
N PRO A 49 -4.26 19.45 1.21
CA PRO A 49 -5.43 18.65 1.56
C PRO A 49 -6.41 18.63 0.39
N PHE A 50 -7.08 17.51 0.19
CA PHE A 50 -8.10 17.34 -0.83
C PHE A 50 -9.27 16.53 -0.28
N ASN A 51 -10.43 16.65 -0.93
CA ASN A 51 -11.58 15.82 -0.60
C ASN A 51 -11.37 14.42 -1.18
N THR A 52 -11.09 13.45 -0.31
CA THR A 52 -10.81 12.07 -0.71
C THR A 52 -12.00 11.40 -1.39
N MET A 53 -13.23 11.68 -0.95
CA MET A 53 -14.44 11.12 -1.57
C MET A 53 -14.63 11.67 -2.99
N ALA A 54 -14.42 12.97 -3.17
CA ALA A 54 -14.46 13.59 -4.49
C ALA A 54 -13.39 12.99 -5.42
N ALA A 55 -12.16 12.86 -4.95
CA ALA A 55 -11.08 12.30 -5.74
C ALA A 55 -11.33 10.83 -6.16
N LYS A 56 -11.81 9.99 -5.23
CA LYS A 56 -12.23 8.61 -5.53
C LYS A 56 -13.33 8.57 -6.61
N ASN A 57 -14.34 9.42 -6.49
CA ASN A 57 -15.44 9.49 -7.45
C ASN A 57 -15.01 10.03 -8.82
N THR A 58 -14.04 10.96 -8.85
CA THR A 58 -13.45 11.48 -10.09
C THR A 58 -12.67 10.39 -10.82
N ILE A 59 -11.81 9.66 -10.12
CA ILE A 59 -11.04 8.55 -10.72
C ILE A 59 -11.96 7.44 -11.23
N LYS A 60 -12.97 7.05 -10.44
CA LYS A 60 -13.96 6.05 -10.90
C LYS A 60 -14.65 6.48 -12.19
N ARG A 61 -14.99 7.76 -12.33
CA ARG A 61 -15.61 8.30 -13.55
C ARG A 61 -14.65 8.33 -14.73
N ALA A 62 -13.40 8.73 -14.50
CA ALA A 62 -12.35 8.76 -15.51
C ALA A 62 -12.13 7.35 -16.12
N TRP A 63 -12.19 6.33 -15.28
CA TRP A 63 -12.04 4.92 -15.66
C TRP A 63 -13.29 4.24 -16.26
N GLY A 64 -14.44 4.92 -16.26
CA GLY A 64 -15.69 4.41 -16.84
C GLY A 64 -16.51 3.48 -15.94
N VAL A 65 -17.58 2.92 -16.51
CA VAL A 65 -18.63 2.11 -15.80
C VAL A 65 -18.05 0.87 -15.09
N ASP A 66 -16.93 0.35 -15.60
CA ASP A 66 -16.17 -0.79 -15.07
C ASP A 66 -14.83 -0.36 -14.45
N GLY A 67 -14.79 0.81 -13.82
CA GLY A 67 -13.64 1.22 -13.02
C GLY A 67 -13.40 0.31 -11.80
N ALA A 68 -12.47 0.68 -10.92
CA ALA A 68 -12.13 -0.13 -9.75
C ALA A 68 -13.37 -0.52 -8.90
N LYS A 69 -13.53 -1.82 -8.65
CA LYS A 69 -14.55 -2.42 -7.78
C LYS A 69 -14.50 -1.82 -6.38
N GLN A 70 -13.29 -1.66 -5.83
CA GLN A 70 -13.06 -1.12 -4.50
C GLN A 70 -11.85 -0.20 -4.51
N ILE A 71 -11.92 0.88 -3.73
CA ILE A 71 -10.81 1.80 -3.51
C ILE A 71 -10.59 1.92 -2.00
N LEU A 72 -9.45 1.41 -1.52
CA LEU A 72 -9.05 1.42 -0.12
C LEU A 72 -7.95 2.46 0.08
N GLU A 73 -7.98 3.16 1.21
CA GLU A 73 -6.84 3.95 1.68
C GLU A 73 -5.90 3.02 2.44
N VAL A 74 -4.64 2.99 2.01
CA VAL A 74 -3.60 2.12 2.60
C VAL A 74 -2.42 2.93 3.14
N GLY A 75 -2.50 4.26 3.07
CA GLY A 75 -1.52 5.18 3.64
C GLY A 75 -1.75 6.64 3.22
N PRO A 76 -0.89 7.57 3.64
CA PRO A 76 -1.00 8.98 3.29
C PRO A 76 -0.97 9.19 1.77
N ASN A 77 -2.11 9.64 1.24
CA ASN A 77 -2.36 9.82 -0.19
C ASN A 77 -2.16 8.54 -1.03
N LEU A 78 -2.17 7.37 -0.40
CA LEU A 78 -1.89 6.08 -1.02
C LEU A 78 -3.15 5.21 -1.05
N PHE A 79 -3.50 4.74 -2.23
CA PHE A 79 -4.75 4.04 -2.49
C PHE A 79 -4.50 2.71 -3.17
N GLN A 80 -5.23 1.68 -2.74
CA GLN A 80 -5.33 0.41 -3.44
C GLN A 80 -6.63 0.37 -4.23
N PHE A 81 -6.51 0.16 -5.54
CA PHE A 81 -7.62 0.01 -6.47
C PHE A 81 -7.76 -1.48 -6.79
N LYS A 82 -8.88 -2.09 -6.42
CA LYS A 82 -9.17 -3.50 -6.73
C LYS A 82 -10.08 -3.61 -7.95
N PHE A 83 -9.76 -4.52 -8.85
CA PHE A 83 -10.47 -4.75 -10.10
C PHE A 83 -11.19 -6.10 -10.09
N ARG A 84 -12.13 -6.32 -11.01
CA ARG A 84 -12.84 -7.60 -11.15
C ARG A 84 -12.11 -8.58 -12.04
N SER A 85 -11.29 -8.08 -12.96
CA SER A 85 -10.54 -8.89 -13.92
C SER A 85 -9.17 -8.28 -14.22
N ASP A 86 -8.24 -9.12 -14.67
CA ASP A 86 -6.94 -8.68 -15.18
C ASP A 86 -7.08 -7.73 -16.37
N PHE A 87 -8.10 -7.93 -17.21
CA PHE A 87 -8.36 -7.05 -18.36
C PHE A 87 -8.67 -5.62 -17.92
N GLU A 88 -9.55 -5.43 -16.93
CA GLU A 88 -9.83 -4.10 -16.37
C GLU A 88 -8.57 -3.47 -15.78
N MET A 89 -7.82 -4.23 -14.98
CA MET A 89 -6.60 -3.77 -14.35
C MET A 89 -5.56 -3.33 -15.38
N ASP A 90 -5.30 -4.16 -16.39
CA ASP A 90 -4.32 -3.91 -17.44
C ASP A 90 -4.72 -2.74 -18.34
N ARG A 91 -6.01 -2.64 -18.71
CA ARG A 91 -6.56 -1.50 -19.45
C ARG A 91 -6.29 -0.20 -18.72
N ILE A 92 -6.50 -0.18 -17.41
CA ILE A 92 -6.34 1.01 -16.57
C ILE A 92 -4.87 1.35 -16.37
N LEU A 93 -4.03 0.33 -16.14
CA LEU A 93 -2.59 0.48 -16.00
C LEU A 93 -1.95 1.09 -17.27
N LYS A 94 -2.41 0.66 -18.45
CA LYS A 94 -1.89 1.12 -19.75
C LYS A 94 -2.56 2.38 -20.26
N GLY A 95 -3.84 2.57 -19.97
CA GLY A 95 -4.67 3.64 -20.51
C GLY A 95 -4.71 4.90 -19.65
N GLY A 96 -4.35 4.81 -18.37
CA GLY A 96 -4.49 5.91 -17.42
C GLY A 96 -5.94 6.24 -17.06
N PRO A 97 -6.16 7.20 -16.14
CA PRO A 97 -7.45 7.85 -15.94
C PRO A 97 -7.83 8.79 -17.08
#